data_AF-A0A942L4A1-F1
#
_entry.id   AF-A0A942L4A1-F1
#
_cell.length_a   1.000
_cell.length_b   1.000
_cell.length_c   1.000
_cell.angle_alpha   90.00
_cell.angle_beta   90.00
_cell.angle_gamma   90.00
#
_symmetry.space_group_name_H-M   'P 1'
#
loop_
_entity.id
_entity.type
_entity.pdbx_description
1 polymer ?
#
loop_
_entity_poly.entity_id
_entity_poly.type
_entity_poly.pdbx_seq_one_letter_code
_entity_poly.pdbx_strand_id
1 'polypeptide(L)'
;MTRKMLFIFIIIFPLLIYAQHFNSEGQIHEMSLLNDNNCNIEIIAHRGYSDIYPENTLLSIEEAFKRGVKYCEIDVNVTSDDVYVLFHDQPTMFRTSNGQGYVVASTYAELKLLDVGSWKGSQFTGLTIPTLEEALLLAEKYDGYLYLDTKKFRPDLMGKALKTTGVNPKRLMPAIASVEEAVNFKTYCPDSPFIYFGKLPEQPEDDQWYTSLINLGCEIFETYYTYALDNDEHFQTFVSKVHQHGAKVWVFTSNDIAEIKKIKAAGVDGVETDLAFLAKKAVCDESLLNIRINKTTTANWNFSKKNLQSTGIGSQLKPFSYHTPEQIQQLKFGKTSDFNIKSINGVDADVIKVPPFNPQNGLFVFTNFTPGIHEELHYNYSLIMDLYIPLKSKDKFISLIQTNPENLNDGDLFISSKGIGINNNYHGVLNTETWYRIALTFSSTAIKKYINGKFVGATPIEGGRWSVINTFPGGDDQGFLLFADDNKETAELYVSAIQLRNYTMNSDEILNLANPKANGIPINNTGIYNVKFEDEIKPSIVNFHSNEILVTFQKETDLSNITGYFTLPYKANATITSGSKFDLRTVQTIEVTSEGKSQKTLWKIKTEYH
;
A
#
# COMPACT_ATOMS: atom_id res chain seq x y z
N MET A 1 6.25 38.49 -67.03
CA MET A 1 5.40 39.11 -68.06
C MET A 1 4.18 38.22 -68.25
N THR A 2 3.06 38.72 -67.72
CA THR A 2 1.64 38.41 -67.97
C THR A 2 1.25 37.52 -69.16
N ARG A 3 0.36 36.54 -68.91
CA ARG A 3 -1.00 36.54 -69.47
C ARG A 3 -2.00 35.80 -68.58
N LYS A 4 -3.06 36.53 -68.23
CA LYS A 4 -4.29 36.12 -67.52
C LYS A 4 -5.31 35.55 -68.53
N MET A 5 -6.20 34.66 -68.11
CA MET A 5 -7.69 34.82 -68.18
C MET A 5 -8.34 33.56 -67.56
N LEU A 6 -9.18 33.58 -66.51
CA LEU A 6 -10.46 34.24 -66.17
C LEU A 6 -11.71 33.37 -66.49
N PHE A 7 -12.26 32.68 -65.44
CA PHE A 7 -13.69 32.43 -65.08
C PHE A 7 -14.55 31.57 -66.10
N ILE A 8 -15.64 30.82 -65.82
CA ILE A 8 -16.58 30.69 -64.70
C ILE A 8 -17.63 29.55 -64.94
N PHE A 9 -18.30 29.15 -63.84
CA PHE A 9 -19.65 28.58 -63.64
C PHE A 9 -19.89 27.06 -63.61
N ILE A 10 -20.69 26.78 -62.58
CA ILE A 10 -21.14 25.55 -61.93
C ILE A 10 -22.40 25.01 -62.65
N ILE A 11 -22.69 23.74 -62.39
CA ILE A 11 -23.97 23.14 -61.95
C ILE A 11 -24.38 21.90 -62.81
N ILE A 12 -24.58 20.79 -62.08
CA ILE A 12 -25.64 19.76 -62.18
C ILE A 12 -25.12 18.32 -62.34
N PHE A 13 -25.24 17.58 -61.23
CA PHE A 13 -25.26 16.12 -61.07
C PHE A 13 -26.29 15.44 -62.01
N PRO A 14 -26.07 14.17 -62.37
CA PRO A 14 -26.94 13.18 -61.73
C PRO A 14 -26.22 11.91 -61.25
N LEU A 15 -26.81 11.35 -60.18
CA LEU A 15 -26.49 10.09 -59.54
C LEU A 15 -26.35 8.94 -60.55
N LEU A 16 -25.30 8.14 -60.38
CA LEU A 16 -25.42 6.69 -60.46
C LEU A 16 -24.45 6.04 -59.46
N ILE A 17 -25.06 5.21 -58.64
CA ILE A 17 -24.56 4.56 -57.43
C ILE A 17 -23.60 3.44 -57.83
N TYR A 18 -22.37 3.48 -57.32
CA TYR A 18 -21.65 2.27 -56.93
C TYR A 18 -20.73 2.62 -55.76
N ALA A 19 -21.27 2.42 -54.56
CA ALA A 19 -20.48 2.35 -53.34
C ALA A 19 -19.68 1.05 -53.39
N GLN A 20 -18.36 1.14 -53.53
CA GLN A 20 -17.47 0.08 -53.06
C GLN A 20 -16.98 0.50 -51.68
N HIS A 21 -17.45 -0.25 -50.69
CA HIS A 21 -17.07 -0.17 -49.29
C HIS A 21 -15.55 -0.12 -49.12
N PHE A 22 -15.05 0.98 -48.57
CA PHE A 22 -13.87 0.93 -47.72
C PHE A 22 -14.32 0.39 -46.35
N ASN A 23 -14.42 -0.93 -46.24
CA ASN A 23 -14.27 -1.61 -44.96
C ASN A 23 -12.77 -1.85 -44.77
N SER A 24 -12.13 -1.01 -43.96
CA SER A 24 -10.93 -1.43 -43.24
C SER A 24 -11.28 -1.60 -41.77
N GLU A 25 -12.31 -2.42 -41.52
CA GLU A 25 -12.39 -3.25 -40.32
C GLU A 25 -11.33 -4.35 -40.49
N GLY A 26 -10.08 -3.97 -40.21
CA GLY A 26 -8.93 -4.88 -40.21
C GLY A 26 -8.55 -5.18 -38.77
N GLN A 27 -9.27 -6.14 -38.18
CA GLN A 27 -8.85 -7.00 -37.07
C GLN A 27 -8.01 -6.33 -35.97
N ILE A 28 -8.71 -5.82 -34.96
CA ILE A 28 -8.21 -5.81 -33.59
C ILE A 28 -7.92 -7.28 -33.27
N HIS A 29 -6.65 -7.68 -33.35
CA HIS A 29 -6.22 -9.00 -32.91
C HIS A 29 -6.61 -9.11 -31.44
N GLU A 30 -7.52 -10.05 -31.17
CA GLU A 30 -7.89 -10.50 -29.85
C GLU A 30 -6.62 -10.60 -29.01
N MET A 31 -6.54 -9.73 -28.00
CA MET A 31 -5.70 -9.96 -26.85
C MET A 31 -6.16 -11.33 -26.36
N SER A 32 -5.35 -12.36 -26.58
CA SER A 32 -5.50 -13.64 -25.92
C SER A 32 -5.34 -13.35 -24.43
N LEU A 33 -6.44 -12.90 -23.82
CA LEU A 33 -6.79 -13.18 -22.44
C LEU A 33 -6.32 -14.62 -22.23
N LEU A 34 -5.50 -14.83 -21.20
CA LEU A 34 -5.23 -16.16 -20.67
C LEU A 34 -6.52 -16.97 -20.82
N ASN A 35 -6.50 -18.07 -21.57
CA ASN A 35 -7.69 -18.86 -21.87
C ASN A 35 -8.42 -19.14 -20.54
N ASP A 36 -9.45 -18.34 -20.23
CA ASP A 36 -10.04 -18.19 -18.90
C ASP A 36 -11.01 -19.33 -18.57
N ASN A 37 -10.98 -20.41 -19.36
CA ASN A 37 -11.87 -21.55 -19.18
C ASN A 37 -11.59 -22.35 -17.89
N ASN A 38 -10.57 -22.00 -17.11
CA ASN A 38 -10.25 -22.62 -15.81
C ASN A 38 -10.34 -21.67 -14.60
N CYS A 39 -10.51 -20.36 -14.81
CA CYS A 39 -10.60 -19.41 -13.69
C CYS A 39 -12.05 -19.03 -13.37
N ASN A 40 -12.78 -19.96 -12.76
CA ASN A 40 -14.16 -19.74 -12.29
C ASN A 40 -14.23 -18.87 -11.01
N ILE A 41 -13.30 -17.92 -10.82
CA ILE A 41 -13.32 -16.97 -9.71
C ILE A 41 -12.72 -15.64 -10.16
N GLU A 42 -13.37 -14.54 -9.80
CA GLU A 42 -12.88 -13.20 -10.02
C GLU A 42 -11.89 -12.81 -8.92
N ILE A 43 -10.86 -12.06 -9.29
CA ILE A 43 -9.97 -11.42 -8.33
C ILE A 43 -10.24 -9.93 -8.38
N ILE A 44 -10.51 -9.35 -7.21
CA ILE A 44 -10.78 -7.93 -7.05
C ILE A 44 -9.54 -7.29 -6.43
N ALA A 45 -9.00 -6.27 -7.11
CA ALA A 45 -7.82 -5.56 -6.65
C ALA A 45 -8.18 -4.51 -5.60
N HIS A 46 -7.99 -4.84 -4.31
CA HIS A 46 -8.26 -3.98 -3.16
C HIS A 46 -7.43 -2.69 -3.24
N ARG A 47 -8.10 -1.54 -3.37
CA ARG A 47 -7.47 -0.22 -3.57
C ARG A 47 -6.52 -0.17 -4.78
N GLY A 48 -6.83 -0.96 -5.81
CA GLY A 48 -5.95 -1.25 -6.95
C GLY A 48 -4.90 -2.32 -6.65
N TYR A 49 -3.76 -2.33 -7.34
CA TYR A 49 -2.65 -3.24 -7.04
C TYR A 49 -1.80 -2.74 -5.84
N SER A 50 -2.45 -2.60 -4.69
CA SER A 50 -1.98 -1.89 -3.48
C SER A 50 -0.75 -2.51 -2.81
N ASP A 51 -0.48 -3.80 -3.02
CA ASP A 51 0.71 -4.48 -2.50
C ASP A 51 2.01 -3.86 -3.06
N ILE A 52 2.02 -3.51 -4.34
CA ILE A 52 3.21 -2.97 -5.03
C ILE A 52 3.12 -1.46 -5.26
N TYR A 53 1.95 -0.97 -5.64
CA TYR A 53 1.73 0.42 -6.00
C TYR A 53 1.03 1.18 -4.86
N PRO A 54 1.15 2.52 -4.78
CA PRO A 54 0.46 3.29 -3.75
C PRO A 54 -1.06 3.14 -3.92
N GLU A 55 -1.73 2.65 -2.87
CA GLU A 55 -3.18 2.41 -2.85
C GLU A 55 -3.98 3.65 -3.31
N ASN A 56 -5.15 3.42 -3.90
CA ASN A 56 -6.09 4.49 -4.30
C ASN A 56 -5.49 5.55 -5.26
N THR A 57 -4.52 5.15 -6.10
CA THR A 57 -3.97 5.99 -7.17
C THR A 57 -4.37 5.46 -8.55
N LEU A 58 -4.45 6.34 -9.56
CA LEU A 58 -4.66 5.93 -10.96
C LEU A 58 -3.58 4.94 -11.42
N LEU A 59 -2.35 5.08 -10.93
CA LEU A 59 -1.26 4.15 -11.23
C LEU A 59 -1.57 2.74 -10.69
N SER A 60 -2.01 2.63 -9.44
CA SER A 60 -2.36 1.34 -8.82
C SER A 60 -3.49 0.63 -9.57
N ILE A 61 -4.51 1.38 -10.00
CA ILE A 61 -5.65 0.88 -10.78
C ILE A 61 -5.20 0.46 -12.19
N GLU A 62 -4.46 1.32 -12.88
CA GLU A 62 -3.98 1.04 -14.25
C GLU A 62 -3.10 -0.21 -14.28
N GLU A 63 -2.23 -0.38 -13.28
CA GLU A 63 -1.33 -1.53 -13.20
C GLU A 63 -2.07 -2.84 -12.89
N ALA A 64 -3.19 -2.79 -12.13
CA ALA A 64 -4.06 -3.95 -11.96
C ALA A 64 -4.72 -4.36 -13.29
N PHE A 65 -5.30 -3.39 -14.02
CA PHE A 65 -5.95 -3.65 -15.31
C PHE A 65 -4.99 -4.17 -16.38
N LYS A 66 -3.79 -3.57 -16.51
CA LYS A 66 -2.73 -4.06 -17.43
C LYS A 66 -2.34 -5.51 -17.19
N ARG A 67 -2.56 -6.02 -15.97
CA ARG A 67 -2.25 -7.39 -15.52
C ARG A 67 -3.47 -8.33 -15.58
N GLY A 68 -4.55 -7.90 -16.21
CA GLY A 68 -5.73 -8.73 -16.50
C GLY A 68 -6.71 -8.84 -15.34
N VAL A 69 -6.56 -8.06 -14.27
CA VAL A 69 -7.62 -7.91 -13.26
C VAL A 69 -8.74 -7.06 -13.86
N LYS A 70 -10.00 -7.45 -13.67
CA LYS A 70 -11.16 -6.73 -14.23
C LYS A 70 -11.83 -5.76 -13.26
N TYR A 71 -11.72 -6.02 -11.96
CA TYR A 71 -12.37 -5.24 -10.90
C TYR A 71 -11.30 -4.65 -9.98
N CYS A 72 -11.36 -3.35 -9.77
CA CYS A 72 -10.61 -2.68 -8.71
C CYS A 72 -11.60 -2.15 -7.68
N GLU A 73 -11.40 -2.53 -6.42
CA GLU A 73 -12.00 -1.80 -5.33
C GLU A 73 -11.23 -0.47 -5.15
N ILE A 74 -11.97 0.59 -4.83
CA ILE A 74 -11.43 1.91 -4.51
C ILE A 74 -12.22 2.53 -3.36
N ASP A 75 -11.50 3.23 -2.49
CA ASP A 75 -12.10 3.99 -1.41
C ASP A 75 -12.37 5.41 -1.86
N VAL A 76 -13.61 5.87 -1.73
CA VAL A 76 -13.98 7.24 -2.08
C VAL A 76 -14.40 8.06 -0.86
N ASN A 77 -13.81 9.25 -0.76
CA ASN A 77 -14.09 10.24 0.27
C ASN A 77 -14.53 11.56 -0.39
N VAL A 78 -15.20 12.43 0.36
CA VAL A 78 -15.79 13.66 -0.17
C VAL A 78 -15.09 14.87 0.40
N THR A 79 -14.59 15.75 -0.47
CA THR A 79 -13.96 17.03 -0.10
C THR A 79 -14.99 18.05 0.40
N SER A 80 -14.52 19.16 0.97
CA SER A 80 -15.41 20.25 1.46
C SER A 80 -16.17 20.97 0.33
N ASP A 81 -15.71 20.83 -0.91
CA ASP A 81 -16.31 21.37 -2.14
C ASP A 81 -17.02 20.30 -3.00
N ASP A 82 -17.49 19.22 -2.36
CA ASP A 82 -18.33 18.18 -2.97
C ASP A 82 -17.69 17.47 -4.18
N VAL A 83 -16.40 17.13 -4.08
CA VAL A 83 -15.68 16.30 -5.05
C VAL A 83 -15.40 14.94 -4.43
N TYR A 84 -15.73 13.86 -5.15
CA TYR A 84 -15.29 12.52 -4.76
C TYR A 84 -13.82 12.32 -5.15
N VAL A 85 -13.01 12.02 -4.15
CA VAL A 85 -11.58 11.73 -4.30
C VAL A 85 -11.27 10.32 -3.79
N LEU A 86 -10.27 9.68 -4.40
CA LEU A 86 -9.83 8.35 -3.99
C LEU A 86 -8.91 8.46 -2.77
N PHE A 87 -9.41 8.06 -1.60
CA PHE A 87 -8.66 8.11 -0.34
C PHE A 87 -9.35 7.27 0.75
N HIS A 88 -8.63 6.28 1.28
CA HIS A 88 -9.14 5.36 2.30
C HIS A 88 -9.38 6.04 3.65
N ASP A 89 -8.34 6.66 4.21
CA ASP A 89 -8.34 6.95 5.64
C ASP A 89 -9.34 8.05 6.01
N GLN A 90 -9.97 7.83 7.17
CA GLN A 90 -10.76 8.81 7.89
C GLN A 90 -10.30 8.83 9.36
N PRO A 91 -10.42 9.98 10.05
CA PRO A 91 -10.71 11.27 9.46
C PRO A 91 -9.48 11.87 8.73
N THR A 92 -8.27 11.34 8.97
CA THR A 92 -7.01 12.03 8.63
C THR A 92 -6.35 11.60 7.32
N MET A 93 -5.45 12.43 6.80
CA MET A 93 -4.66 12.14 5.60
C MET A 93 -3.18 11.75 5.86
N PHE A 94 -2.80 11.46 7.10
CA PHE A 94 -1.37 11.30 7.45
C PHE A 94 -0.71 10.05 6.87
N ARG A 95 -1.38 8.91 6.81
CA ARG A 95 -0.74 7.63 6.46
C ARG A 95 -0.25 7.59 5.02
N THR A 96 -1.11 7.99 4.08
CA THR A 96 -0.88 7.80 2.63
C THR A 96 -0.67 9.11 1.88
N SER A 97 -0.43 10.23 2.59
CA SER A 97 -0.06 11.49 1.96
C SER A 97 1.02 12.24 2.74
N ASN A 98 1.56 13.29 2.14
CA ASN A 98 2.42 14.28 2.82
C ASN A 98 1.64 15.44 3.47
N GLY A 99 0.31 15.43 3.40
CA GLY A 99 -0.58 16.45 3.95
C GLY A 99 -0.90 16.25 5.43
N GLN A 100 -1.60 17.21 6.01
CA GLN A 100 -2.02 17.18 7.41
C GLN A 100 -3.52 17.51 7.50
N GLY A 101 -4.17 17.07 8.57
CA GLY A 101 -5.60 17.33 8.78
C GLY A 101 -6.50 16.31 8.09
N TYR A 102 -7.65 16.79 7.59
CA TYR A 102 -8.77 15.94 7.19
C TYR A 102 -9.17 16.14 5.72
N VAL A 103 -9.41 15.04 5.00
CA VAL A 103 -9.88 15.07 3.61
C VAL A 103 -11.20 15.84 3.50
N VAL A 104 -12.14 15.55 4.40
CA VAL A 104 -13.48 16.16 4.44
C VAL A 104 -13.50 17.67 4.74
N ALA A 105 -12.40 18.20 5.28
CA ALA A 105 -12.25 19.62 5.59
C ALA A 105 -11.48 20.40 4.51
N SER A 106 -10.93 19.71 3.51
CA SER A 106 -10.09 20.29 2.47
C SER A 106 -10.83 20.37 1.14
N THR A 107 -10.55 21.38 0.33
CA THR A 107 -11.01 21.45 -1.05
C THR A 107 -10.20 20.51 -1.95
N TYR A 108 -10.74 20.09 -3.09
CA TYR A 108 -9.97 19.27 -4.03
C TYR A 108 -8.71 20.00 -4.52
N ALA A 109 -8.78 21.33 -4.71
CA ALA A 109 -7.63 22.12 -5.14
C ALA A 109 -6.46 22.07 -4.14
N GLU A 110 -6.74 22.05 -2.84
CA GLU A 110 -5.72 21.90 -1.79
C GLU A 110 -5.16 20.48 -1.78
N LEU A 111 -6.03 19.46 -1.85
CA LEU A 111 -5.60 18.06 -1.82
C LEU A 111 -4.77 17.67 -3.06
N LYS A 112 -5.06 18.27 -4.22
CA LYS A 112 -4.32 18.02 -5.47
C LYS A 112 -2.85 18.42 -5.40
N LEU A 113 -2.46 19.28 -4.44
CA LEU A 113 -1.06 19.68 -4.22
C LEU A 113 -0.27 18.65 -3.42
N LEU A 114 -0.94 17.67 -2.82
CA LEU A 114 -0.31 16.67 -1.96
C LEU A 114 0.32 15.54 -2.77
N ASP A 115 1.39 14.99 -2.21
CA ASP A 115 2.01 13.75 -2.69
C ASP A 115 1.36 12.58 -1.94
N VAL A 116 0.79 11.64 -2.70
CA VAL A 116 0.13 10.41 -2.18
C VAL A 116 0.88 9.12 -2.56
N GLY A 117 2.12 9.24 -3.06
CA GLY A 117 2.90 8.10 -3.56
C GLY A 117 4.21 7.85 -2.81
N SER A 118 4.90 8.90 -2.37
CA SER A 118 6.23 8.84 -1.73
C SER A 118 6.28 7.93 -0.51
N TRP A 119 5.15 7.75 0.18
CA TRP A 119 5.06 6.87 1.34
C TRP A 119 5.27 5.40 0.98
N LYS A 120 4.87 4.97 -0.22
CA LYS A 120 5.09 3.60 -0.71
C LYS A 120 6.53 3.41 -1.20
N GLY A 121 7.14 4.48 -1.71
CA GLY A 121 8.51 4.48 -2.22
C GLY A 121 8.85 5.75 -3.01
N SER A 122 10.12 6.17 -2.99
CA SER A 122 10.60 7.37 -3.69
C SER A 122 10.38 7.38 -5.21
N GLN A 123 10.21 6.22 -5.84
CA GLN A 123 9.88 6.11 -7.27
C GLN A 123 8.45 6.56 -7.59
N PHE A 124 7.60 6.66 -6.58
CA PHE A 124 6.21 7.11 -6.70
C PHE A 124 6.03 8.57 -6.25
N THR A 125 7.12 9.29 -6.02
CA THR A 125 7.07 10.71 -5.67
C THR A 125 6.35 11.52 -6.75
N GLY A 126 5.46 12.42 -6.33
CA GLY A 126 4.70 13.31 -7.19
C GLY A 126 3.36 12.77 -7.68
N LEU A 127 2.96 11.55 -7.32
CA LEU A 127 1.59 11.11 -7.54
C LEU A 127 0.62 11.96 -6.70
N THR A 128 -0.48 12.38 -7.32
CA THR A 128 -1.51 13.23 -6.71
C THR A 128 -2.78 12.44 -6.45
N ILE A 129 -3.61 12.95 -5.54
CA ILE A 129 -4.93 12.36 -5.23
C ILE A 129 -5.85 12.38 -6.48
N PRO A 130 -6.40 11.22 -6.91
CA PRO A 130 -7.33 11.17 -8.04
C PRO A 130 -8.76 11.57 -7.67
N THR A 131 -9.53 12.03 -8.64
CA THR A 131 -11.00 12.08 -8.52
C THR A 131 -11.67 10.79 -9.00
N LEU A 132 -12.93 10.58 -8.60
CA LEU A 132 -13.74 9.47 -9.12
C LEU A 132 -13.93 9.56 -10.64
N GLU A 133 -14.08 10.77 -11.21
CA GLU A 133 -14.19 10.94 -12.66
C GLU A 133 -12.94 10.43 -13.40
N GLU A 134 -11.76 10.74 -12.88
CA GLU A 134 -10.49 10.27 -13.47
C GLU A 134 -10.38 8.73 -13.43
N ALA A 135 -10.79 8.12 -12.32
CA ALA A 135 -10.80 6.65 -12.18
C ALA A 135 -11.82 5.98 -13.12
N LEU A 136 -13.01 6.56 -13.29
CA LEU A 136 -14.04 6.02 -14.21
C LEU A 136 -13.59 6.03 -15.66
N LEU A 137 -12.95 7.13 -16.11
CA LEU A 137 -12.39 7.22 -17.46
C LEU A 137 -11.27 6.18 -17.68
N LEU A 138 -10.47 5.92 -16.64
CA LEU A 138 -9.44 4.88 -16.68
C LEU A 138 -10.06 3.48 -16.77
N ALA A 139 -11.12 3.20 -16.00
CA ALA A 139 -11.85 1.93 -16.08
C ALA A 139 -12.43 1.70 -17.48
N GLU A 140 -13.02 2.73 -18.11
CA GLU A 140 -13.52 2.64 -19.49
C GLU A 140 -12.41 2.31 -20.49
N LYS A 141 -11.27 2.99 -20.39
CA LYS A 141 -10.10 2.75 -21.26
C LYS A 141 -9.64 1.29 -21.28
N TYR A 142 -9.74 0.59 -20.14
CA TYR A 142 -9.24 -0.78 -19.98
C TYR A 142 -10.32 -1.85 -19.96
N ASP A 143 -11.58 -1.49 -20.24
CA ASP A 143 -12.73 -2.37 -20.04
C ASP A 143 -12.81 -2.98 -18.62
N GLY A 144 -12.47 -2.17 -17.62
CA GLY A 144 -12.52 -2.51 -16.20
C GLY A 144 -13.76 -1.98 -15.48
N TYR A 145 -13.91 -2.38 -14.23
CA TYR A 145 -15.01 -2.02 -13.33
C TYR A 145 -14.43 -1.50 -12.01
N LEU A 146 -15.11 -0.52 -11.41
CA LEU A 146 -14.78 0.02 -10.11
C LEU A 146 -15.83 -0.42 -9.08
N TYR A 147 -15.37 -1.16 -8.08
CA TYR A 147 -16.08 -1.37 -6.83
C TYR A 147 -15.75 -0.18 -5.91
N LEU A 148 -16.73 0.57 -5.43
CA LEU A 148 -16.53 1.71 -4.54
C LEU A 148 -16.88 1.36 -3.09
N ASP A 149 -15.91 1.42 -2.17
CA ASP A 149 -16.18 1.61 -0.74
C ASP A 149 -16.34 3.11 -0.44
N THR A 150 -17.52 3.50 0.05
CA THR A 150 -17.85 4.91 0.27
C THR A 150 -17.65 5.30 1.72
N LYS A 151 -16.65 6.13 1.99
CA LYS A 151 -16.44 6.68 3.33
C LYS A 151 -17.50 7.73 3.72
N LYS A 152 -18.21 8.26 2.72
CA LYS A 152 -19.44 9.03 2.86
C LYS A 152 -20.34 8.75 1.66
N PHE A 153 -21.53 8.20 1.90
CA PHE A 153 -22.47 7.85 0.85
C PHE A 153 -23.18 9.08 0.26
N ARG A 154 -22.85 9.45 -0.99
CA ARG A 154 -23.37 10.60 -1.75
C ARG A 154 -23.70 10.18 -3.19
N PRO A 155 -24.81 9.44 -3.40
CA PRO A 155 -25.16 8.93 -4.73
C PRO A 155 -25.43 10.03 -5.77
N ASP A 156 -25.78 11.25 -5.32
CA ASP A 156 -25.89 12.43 -6.19
C ASP A 156 -24.57 12.80 -6.86
N LEU A 157 -23.45 12.68 -6.13
CA LEU A 157 -22.11 12.93 -6.68
C LEU A 157 -21.64 11.79 -7.60
N MET A 158 -22.04 10.54 -7.33
CA MET A 158 -21.79 9.42 -8.26
C MET A 158 -22.51 9.64 -9.59
N GLY A 159 -23.80 10.00 -9.54
CA GLY A 159 -24.59 10.31 -10.73
C GLY A 159 -24.03 11.51 -11.51
N LYS A 160 -23.54 12.54 -10.80
CA LYS A 160 -22.81 13.66 -11.41
C LYS A 160 -21.53 13.20 -12.11
N ALA A 161 -20.73 12.32 -11.49
CA ALA A 161 -19.50 11.79 -12.08
C ALA A 161 -19.78 10.98 -13.36
N LEU A 162 -20.78 10.09 -13.34
CA LEU A 162 -21.23 9.33 -14.52
C LEU A 162 -21.69 10.25 -15.65
N LYS A 163 -22.53 11.25 -15.34
CA LYS A 163 -23.00 12.23 -16.32
C LYS A 163 -21.86 13.07 -16.92
N THR A 164 -20.88 13.45 -16.09
CA THR A 164 -19.75 14.29 -16.51
C THR A 164 -18.80 13.53 -17.42
N THR A 165 -18.53 12.26 -17.10
CA THR A 165 -17.57 11.43 -17.84
C THR A 165 -18.19 10.76 -19.08
N GLY A 166 -19.49 10.44 -19.04
CA GLY A 166 -20.19 9.75 -20.12
C GLY A 166 -19.77 8.28 -20.31
N VAL A 167 -19.09 7.69 -19.32
CA VAL A 167 -18.70 6.28 -19.34
C VAL A 167 -19.91 5.36 -19.20
N ASN A 168 -19.74 4.08 -19.52
CA ASN A 168 -20.77 3.09 -19.27
C ASN A 168 -21.10 3.03 -17.76
N PRO A 169 -22.37 3.27 -17.34
CA PRO A 169 -22.75 3.28 -15.93
C PRO A 169 -22.49 1.96 -15.20
N LYS A 170 -22.38 0.84 -15.94
CA LYS A 170 -22.05 -0.46 -15.36
C LYS A 170 -20.66 -0.53 -14.72
N ARG A 171 -19.76 0.41 -15.04
CA ARG A 171 -18.40 0.45 -14.47
C ARG A 171 -18.34 1.01 -13.06
N LEU A 172 -19.42 1.56 -12.53
CA LEU A 172 -19.51 2.09 -11.18
C LEU A 172 -20.40 1.15 -10.36
N MET A 173 -19.81 0.47 -9.38
CA MET A 173 -20.48 -0.51 -8.52
C MET A 173 -20.23 -0.14 -7.05
N PRO A 174 -21.08 0.66 -6.39
CA PRO A 174 -20.85 1.00 -4.99
C PRO A 174 -21.24 -0.16 -4.07
N ALA A 175 -20.55 -0.28 -2.93
CA ALA A 175 -21.08 -1.02 -1.80
C ALA A 175 -22.32 -0.32 -1.24
N ILE A 176 -23.36 -1.10 -0.96
CA ILE A 176 -24.63 -0.67 -0.39
C ILE A 176 -24.97 -1.58 0.78
N ALA A 177 -25.34 -1.01 1.92
CA ALA A 177 -25.56 -1.76 3.16
C ALA A 177 -27.06 -1.99 3.46
N SER A 178 -27.98 -1.39 2.70
CA SER A 178 -29.43 -1.52 2.94
C SER A 178 -30.29 -1.31 1.68
N VAL A 179 -31.54 -1.80 1.74
CA VAL A 179 -32.56 -1.54 0.70
C VAL A 179 -32.86 -0.05 0.55
N GLU A 180 -32.86 0.72 1.64
CA GLU A 180 -33.09 2.17 1.61
C GLU A 180 -31.99 2.89 0.81
N GLU A 181 -30.72 2.54 1.07
CA GLU A 181 -29.59 3.05 0.31
C GLU A 181 -29.65 2.63 -1.16
N ALA A 182 -30.07 1.39 -1.46
CA ALA A 182 -30.25 0.92 -2.84
C ALA A 182 -31.30 1.76 -3.59
N VAL A 183 -32.46 2.03 -2.98
CA VAL A 183 -33.51 2.89 -3.56
C VAL A 183 -32.99 4.31 -3.78
N ASN A 184 -32.26 4.87 -2.81
CA ASN A 184 -31.65 6.19 -2.93
C ASN A 184 -30.61 6.23 -4.07
N PHE A 185 -29.72 5.24 -4.14
CA PHE A 185 -28.73 5.12 -5.21
C PHE A 185 -29.37 5.07 -6.59
N LYS A 186 -30.40 4.22 -6.76
CA LYS A 186 -31.11 4.07 -8.04
C LYS A 186 -31.85 5.32 -8.50
N THR A 187 -32.13 6.27 -7.60
CA THR A 187 -32.68 7.59 -7.98
C THR A 187 -31.67 8.42 -8.79
N TYR A 188 -30.37 8.26 -8.53
CA TYR A 188 -29.31 9.02 -9.20
C TYR A 188 -28.56 8.22 -10.27
N CYS A 189 -28.41 6.90 -10.08
CA CYS A 189 -27.66 6.00 -10.94
C CYS A 189 -28.53 4.77 -11.35
N PRO A 190 -29.61 4.96 -12.12
CA PRO A 190 -30.57 3.90 -12.40
C PRO A 190 -29.95 2.69 -13.14
N ASP A 191 -28.99 2.93 -14.02
CA ASP A 191 -28.38 1.92 -14.89
C ASP A 191 -27.10 1.28 -14.33
N SER A 192 -26.61 1.74 -13.18
CA SER A 192 -25.42 1.20 -12.52
C SER A 192 -25.79 0.05 -11.58
N PRO A 193 -25.17 -1.13 -11.64
CA PRO A 193 -25.36 -2.17 -10.64
C PRO A 193 -24.69 -1.78 -9.32
N PHE A 194 -24.94 -2.56 -8.27
CA PHE A 194 -24.27 -2.37 -6.97
C PHE A 194 -23.92 -3.70 -6.32
N ILE A 195 -23.03 -3.61 -5.32
CA ILE A 195 -22.60 -4.71 -4.47
C ILE A 195 -23.30 -4.53 -3.11
N TYR A 196 -24.01 -5.56 -2.62
CA TYR A 196 -24.56 -5.52 -1.28
C TYR A 196 -23.52 -5.96 -0.27
N PHE A 197 -23.12 -5.06 0.63
CA PHE A 197 -22.23 -5.35 1.76
C PHE A 197 -22.85 -4.79 3.04
N GLY A 198 -23.81 -5.54 3.58
CA GLY A 198 -24.55 -5.18 4.79
C GLY A 198 -24.76 -6.39 5.70
N LYS A 199 -25.70 -6.27 6.65
CA LYS A 199 -26.06 -7.39 7.52
C LYS A 199 -26.64 -8.53 6.67
N LEU A 200 -26.05 -9.72 6.77
CA LEU A 200 -26.58 -10.93 6.14
C LEU A 200 -27.88 -11.41 6.80
N PRO A 201 -28.75 -12.14 6.08
CA PRO A 201 -30.02 -12.59 6.63
C PRO A 201 -29.79 -13.61 7.76
N GLU A 202 -30.56 -13.51 8.85
CA GLU A 202 -30.55 -14.53 9.92
C GLU A 202 -31.18 -15.85 9.48
N GLN A 203 -32.02 -15.80 8.43
CA GLN A 203 -32.67 -16.93 7.79
C GLN A 203 -32.24 -16.95 6.32
N PRO A 204 -31.14 -17.66 5.98
CA PRO A 204 -30.57 -17.63 4.64
C PRO A 204 -31.50 -18.25 3.60
N GLU A 205 -32.55 -18.96 4.00
CA GLU A 205 -33.57 -19.53 3.12
C GLU A 205 -34.63 -18.52 2.61
N ASP A 206 -34.69 -17.30 3.17
CA ASP A 206 -35.68 -16.29 2.81
C ASP A 206 -35.42 -15.67 1.43
N ASP A 207 -36.12 -16.18 0.42
CA ASP A 207 -36.06 -15.68 -0.97
C ASP A 207 -36.47 -14.20 -1.11
N GLN A 208 -37.31 -13.66 -0.21
CA GLN A 208 -37.72 -12.25 -0.28
C GLN A 208 -36.56 -11.31 0.01
N TRP A 209 -35.66 -11.70 0.92
CA TRP A 209 -34.49 -10.90 1.25
C TRP A 209 -33.60 -10.69 0.01
N TYR A 210 -33.23 -11.76 -0.69
CA TYR A 210 -32.40 -11.66 -1.91
C TYR A 210 -33.09 -10.90 -3.02
N THR A 211 -34.36 -11.25 -3.32
CA THR A 211 -35.10 -10.62 -4.42
C THR A 211 -35.37 -9.13 -4.18
N SER A 212 -35.49 -8.69 -2.92
CA SER A 212 -35.65 -7.27 -2.60
C SER A 212 -34.48 -6.40 -3.08
N LEU A 213 -33.25 -6.93 -3.02
CA LEU A 213 -32.02 -6.25 -3.44
C LEU A 213 -31.75 -6.48 -4.93
N ILE A 214 -31.92 -7.69 -5.44
CA ILE A 214 -31.69 -8.04 -6.85
C ILE A 214 -32.64 -7.28 -7.78
N ASN A 215 -33.92 -7.14 -7.40
CA ASN A 215 -34.89 -6.35 -8.19
C ASN A 215 -34.51 -4.86 -8.24
N LEU A 216 -33.72 -4.38 -7.28
CA LEU A 216 -33.17 -3.04 -7.28
C LEU A 216 -31.83 -2.96 -8.01
N GLY A 217 -31.31 -4.02 -8.63
CA GLY A 217 -30.06 -4.01 -9.40
C GLY A 217 -28.80 -4.44 -8.63
N CYS A 218 -28.96 -5.16 -7.52
CA CYS A 218 -27.85 -5.88 -6.88
C CYS A 218 -27.37 -7.00 -7.81
N GLU A 219 -26.07 -7.05 -8.12
CA GLU A 219 -25.47 -8.15 -8.90
C GLU A 219 -24.57 -9.05 -8.05
N ILE A 220 -24.08 -8.55 -6.91
CA ILE A 220 -23.10 -9.21 -6.05
C ILE A 220 -23.50 -9.02 -4.59
N PHE A 221 -23.43 -10.09 -3.82
CA PHE A 221 -23.51 -10.06 -2.37
C PHE A 221 -22.12 -10.34 -1.79
N GLU A 222 -21.67 -9.48 -0.90
CA GLU A 222 -20.35 -9.57 -0.30
C GLU A 222 -20.42 -9.92 1.19
N THR A 223 -19.43 -10.66 1.67
CA THR A 223 -19.26 -11.03 3.07
C THR A 223 -17.79 -11.10 3.47
N TYR A 224 -17.49 -11.27 4.75
CA TYR A 224 -16.14 -11.48 5.23
C TYR A 224 -15.57 -12.83 4.78
N TYR A 225 -14.29 -12.86 4.42
CA TYR A 225 -13.57 -14.08 4.01
C TYR A 225 -13.59 -15.17 5.09
N THR A 226 -13.59 -14.80 6.37
CA THR A 226 -13.65 -15.73 7.50
C THR A 226 -14.93 -16.56 7.49
N TYR A 227 -16.05 -15.96 7.13
CA TYR A 227 -17.32 -16.67 7.04
C TYR A 227 -17.30 -17.74 5.94
N ALA A 228 -16.64 -17.44 4.81
CA ALA A 228 -16.41 -18.41 3.74
C ALA A 228 -15.39 -19.50 4.11
N LEU A 229 -14.44 -19.21 5.00
CA LEU A 229 -13.49 -20.21 5.52
C LEU A 229 -14.13 -21.17 6.53
N ASP A 230 -15.04 -20.67 7.37
CA ASP A 230 -15.83 -21.50 8.30
C ASP A 230 -16.69 -22.50 7.52
N ASN A 231 -17.25 -22.04 6.39
CA ASN A 231 -17.93 -22.87 5.40
C ASN A 231 -19.04 -23.75 5.98
N ASP A 232 -19.83 -23.19 6.90
CA ASP A 232 -20.92 -23.90 7.57
C ASP A 232 -22.18 -24.02 6.69
N GLU A 233 -23.20 -24.70 7.22
CA GLU A 233 -24.48 -24.91 6.52
C GLU A 233 -25.19 -23.59 6.19
N HIS A 234 -25.07 -22.58 7.06
CA HIS A 234 -25.69 -21.28 6.84
C HIS A 234 -25.01 -20.57 5.66
N PHE A 235 -23.67 -20.61 5.59
CA PHE A 235 -22.90 -20.03 4.50
C PHE A 235 -23.21 -20.72 3.18
N GLN A 236 -23.25 -22.05 3.16
CA GLN A 236 -23.57 -22.82 1.97
C GLN A 236 -25.01 -22.57 1.48
N THR A 237 -25.96 -22.40 2.41
CA THR A 237 -27.34 -22.00 2.07
C THR A 237 -27.37 -20.61 1.44
N PHE A 238 -26.65 -19.65 2.03
CA PHE A 238 -26.52 -18.30 1.50
C PHE A 238 -25.94 -18.29 0.07
N VAL A 239 -24.80 -18.97 -0.16
CA VAL A 239 -24.18 -19.08 -1.50
C VAL A 239 -25.16 -19.68 -2.51
N SER A 240 -25.79 -20.80 -2.15
CA SER A 240 -26.76 -21.47 -3.01
C SER A 240 -27.94 -20.56 -3.37
N LYS A 241 -28.46 -19.79 -2.40
CA LYS A 241 -29.58 -18.88 -2.61
C LYS A 241 -29.20 -17.69 -3.48
N VAL A 242 -28.05 -17.08 -3.25
CA VAL A 242 -27.53 -16.00 -4.11
C VAL A 242 -27.42 -16.48 -5.57
N HIS A 243 -26.86 -17.66 -5.80
CA HIS A 243 -26.73 -18.26 -7.13
C HIS A 243 -28.08 -18.61 -7.76
N GLN A 244 -29.03 -19.15 -6.99
CA GLN A 244 -30.38 -19.47 -7.47
C GLN A 244 -31.11 -18.24 -8.01
N HIS A 245 -30.84 -17.07 -7.44
CA HIS A 245 -31.40 -15.79 -7.88
C HIS A 245 -30.54 -15.07 -8.93
N GLY A 246 -29.48 -15.70 -9.44
CA GLY A 246 -28.66 -15.21 -10.55
C GLY A 246 -27.63 -14.14 -10.19
N ALA A 247 -27.35 -13.94 -8.90
CA ALA A 247 -26.30 -13.04 -8.42
C ALA A 247 -25.02 -13.82 -8.04
N LYS A 248 -23.95 -13.09 -7.72
CA LYS A 248 -22.64 -13.64 -7.34
C LYS A 248 -22.32 -13.40 -5.86
N VAL A 249 -21.46 -14.23 -5.29
CA VAL A 249 -20.90 -14.06 -3.94
C VAL A 249 -19.45 -13.62 -4.02
N TRP A 250 -19.12 -12.47 -3.45
CA TRP A 250 -17.75 -12.02 -3.26
C TRP A 250 -17.36 -12.04 -1.77
N VAL A 251 -16.06 -12.02 -1.48
CA VAL A 251 -15.58 -11.85 -0.12
C VAL A 251 -14.51 -10.78 0.03
N PHE A 252 -14.65 -10.03 1.13
CA PHE A 252 -13.70 -9.06 1.66
C PHE A 252 -12.95 -9.66 2.86
N THR A 253 -11.63 -9.70 2.96
CA THR A 253 -10.57 -9.62 1.95
C THR A 253 -9.53 -10.65 2.41
N SER A 254 -8.95 -11.46 1.51
CA SER A 254 -7.91 -12.44 1.89
C SER A 254 -6.62 -12.21 1.10
N ASN A 255 -5.50 -12.16 1.83
CA ASN A 255 -4.16 -12.05 1.25
C ASN A 255 -3.38 -13.38 1.32
N ASP A 256 -4.03 -14.49 1.67
CA ASP A 256 -3.43 -15.83 1.63
C ASP A 256 -3.99 -16.65 0.45
N ILE A 257 -3.10 -17.03 -0.46
CA ILE A 257 -3.42 -17.89 -1.60
C ILE A 257 -4.02 -19.24 -1.20
N ALA A 258 -3.60 -19.81 -0.08
CA ALA A 258 -4.16 -21.07 0.40
C ALA A 258 -5.61 -20.88 0.90
N GLU A 259 -5.91 -19.77 1.56
CA GLU A 259 -7.27 -19.38 1.93
C GLU A 259 -8.12 -19.09 0.70
N ILE A 260 -7.62 -18.29 -0.25
CA ILE A 260 -8.32 -17.98 -1.52
C ILE A 260 -8.70 -19.27 -2.26
N LYS A 261 -7.84 -20.29 -2.26
CA LYS A 261 -8.15 -21.61 -2.84
C LYS A 261 -9.28 -22.34 -2.11
N LYS A 262 -9.35 -22.25 -0.77
CA LYS A 262 -10.45 -22.82 0.03
C LYS A 262 -11.75 -22.06 -0.21
N ILE A 263 -11.69 -20.73 -0.25
CA ILE A 263 -12.82 -19.85 -0.52
C ILE A 263 -13.41 -20.15 -1.90
N LYS A 264 -12.57 -20.29 -2.93
CA LYS A 264 -12.99 -20.76 -4.27
C LYS A 264 -13.71 -22.10 -4.19
N ALA A 265 -13.18 -23.06 -3.44
CA ALA A 265 -13.78 -24.38 -3.29
C ALA A 265 -15.13 -24.35 -2.53
N ALA A 266 -15.39 -23.31 -1.76
CA ALA A 266 -16.65 -23.09 -1.05
C ALA A 266 -17.76 -22.50 -1.94
N GLY A 267 -17.49 -22.25 -3.23
CA GLY A 267 -18.48 -21.73 -4.19
C GLY A 267 -18.52 -20.21 -4.30
N VAL A 268 -17.55 -19.50 -3.74
CA VAL A 268 -17.41 -18.05 -3.88
C VAL A 268 -16.94 -17.67 -5.29
N ASP A 269 -17.57 -16.64 -5.86
CA ASP A 269 -17.34 -16.17 -7.24
C ASP A 269 -16.27 -15.08 -7.35
N GLY A 270 -15.90 -14.43 -6.26
CA GLY A 270 -14.86 -13.40 -6.26
C GLY A 270 -14.19 -13.20 -4.91
N VAL A 271 -12.90 -12.89 -4.94
CA VAL A 271 -12.12 -12.58 -3.74
C VAL A 271 -11.39 -11.27 -3.92
N GLU A 272 -11.63 -10.36 -2.98
CA GLU A 272 -10.84 -9.16 -2.84
C GLU A 272 -9.50 -9.44 -2.15
N THR A 273 -8.44 -8.82 -2.66
CA THR A 273 -7.06 -9.03 -2.20
C THR A 273 -6.14 -7.89 -2.60
N ASP A 274 -5.18 -7.55 -1.73
CA ASP A 274 -4.08 -6.62 -2.05
C ASP A 274 -3.10 -7.24 -3.06
N LEU A 275 -3.05 -8.57 -3.13
CA LEU A 275 -2.13 -9.35 -3.95
C LEU A 275 -2.68 -9.67 -5.34
N ALA A 276 -3.54 -8.82 -5.90
CA ALA A 276 -4.43 -9.13 -7.02
C ALA A 276 -3.78 -9.92 -8.19
N PHE A 277 -2.65 -9.44 -8.71
CA PHE A 277 -1.95 -10.13 -9.79
C PHE A 277 -1.44 -11.53 -9.39
N LEU A 278 -0.87 -11.64 -8.18
CA LEU A 278 -0.32 -12.90 -7.67
C LEU A 278 -1.43 -13.90 -7.38
N ALA A 279 -2.54 -13.44 -6.77
CA ALA A 279 -3.71 -14.25 -6.52
C ALA A 279 -4.31 -14.77 -7.83
N LYS A 280 -4.49 -13.90 -8.83
CA LYS A 280 -4.95 -14.30 -10.16
C LYS A 280 -4.04 -15.37 -10.76
N LYS A 281 -2.72 -15.16 -10.74
CA LYS A 281 -1.77 -16.15 -11.28
C LYS A 281 -1.77 -17.49 -10.52
N ALA A 282 -1.92 -17.45 -9.21
CA ALA A 282 -1.87 -18.65 -8.38
C ALA A 282 -3.16 -19.49 -8.45
N VAL A 283 -4.30 -18.84 -8.72
CA VAL A 283 -5.63 -19.45 -8.70
C VAL A 283 -6.13 -19.79 -10.11
N CYS A 284 -5.71 -19.03 -11.12
CA CYS A 284 -6.06 -19.25 -12.53
C CYS A 284 -5.02 -20.11 -13.28
N ASP A 285 -3.71 -19.93 -13.04
CA ASP A 285 -2.66 -20.59 -13.84
C ASP A 285 -2.11 -21.87 -13.18
N GLU A 286 -2.67 -22.29 -12.04
CA GLU A 286 -2.18 -23.40 -11.17
C GLU A 286 -0.67 -23.34 -10.84
N SER A 287 -0.05 -22.18 -11.02
CA SER A 287 1.37 -22.00 -10.80
C SER A 287 1.70 -22.10 -9.31
N LEU A 288 2.68 -22.95 -8.97
CA LEU A 288 3.29 -23.04 -7.63
C LEU A 288 4.16 -21.80 -7.36
N LEU A 289 3.57 -20.61 -7.40
CA LEU A 289 4.21 -19.43 -6.88
C LEU A 289 4.23 -19.54 -5.35
N ASN A 290 5.44 -19.71 -4.80
CA ASN A 290 5.70 -19.59 -3.37
C ASN A 290 5.60 -18.10 -3.00
N ILE A 291 4.38 -17.63 -2.76
CA ILE A 291 4.08 -16.26 -2.37
C ILE A 291 4.38 -16.16 -0.86
N ARG A 292 5.39 -15.37 -0.50
CA ARG A 292 5.80 -15.13 0.89
C ARG A 292 5.81 -13.64 1.15
N ILE A 293 5.29 -13.22 2.29
CA ILE A 293 5.34 -11.81 2.74
C ILE A 293 6.77 -11.28 2.58
N ASN A 294 6.91 -10.18 1.85
CA ASN A 294 8.21 -9.57 1.59
C ASN A 294 8.82 -9.03 2.88
N LYS A 295 10.00 -9.51 3.25
CA LYS A 295 10.80 -8.94 4.34
C LYS A 295 11.41 -7.61 3.91
N THR A 296 10.87 -6.49 4.36
CA THR A 296 11.22 -5.15 3.84
C THR A 296 11.34 -4.10 4.93
N THR A 297 11.97 -2.97 4.61
CA THR A 297 11.68 -1.71 5.31
C THR A 297 10.30 -1.22 4.91
N THR A 298 9.45 -0.93 5.90
CA THR A 298 8.13 -0.31 5.66
C THR A 298 8.11 1.17 6.03
N ALA A 299 9.06 1.64 6.84
CA ALA A 299 9.22 3.06 7.13
C ALA A 299 10.64 3.47 7.49
N ASN A 300 11.02 4.69 7.13
CA ASN A 300 12.34 5.24 7.37
C ASN A 300 12.29 6.77 7.55
N TRP A 301 12.88 7.28 8.63
CA TRP A 301 13.00 8.71 8.91
C TRP A 301 14.46 9.06 9.21
N ASN A 302 14.97 10.15 8.63
CA ASN A 302 16.30 10.69 8.93
C ASN A 302 16.29 12.21 9.23
N PHE A 303 15.10 12.81 9.29
CA PHE A 303 14.84 14.20 9.65
C PHE A 303 15.58 15.31 8.85
N SER A 304 16.25 14.95 7.75
CA SER A 304 16.97 15.90 6.88
C SER A 304 16.05 16.97 6.26
N LYS A 305 14.76 16.65 6.08
CA LYS A 305 13.71 17.58 5.60
C LYS A 305 13.19 18.53 6.69
N LYS A 306 13.67 18.41 7.93
CA LYS A 306 13.22 19.20 9.10
C LYS A 306 11.71 19.11 9.35
N ASN A 307 11.13 17.95 9.11
CA ASN A 307 9.72 17.64 9.34
C ASN A 307 9.55 16.16 9.72
N LEU A 308 8.31 15.72 9.92
CA LEU A 308 7.96 14.35 10.28
C LEU A 308 7.77 13.40 9.09
N GLN A 309 8.03 13.87 7.86
CA GLN A 309 7.87 13.03 6.68
C GLN A 309 8.94 11.94 6.66
N SER A 310 8.53 10.76 6.17
CA SER A 310 9.48 9.71 5.86
C SER A 310 10.46 10.13 4.77
N THR A 311 11.56 9.38 4.69
CA THR A 311 12.60 9.52 3.69
C THR A 311 12.74 8.20 2.95
N GLY A 312 12.29 8.18 1.69
CA GLY A 312 12.41 7.05 0.79
C GLY A 312 11.25 6.06 0.87
N ILE A 313 10.73 5.76 2.06
CA ILE A 313 9.63 4.81 2.29
C ILE A 313 8.97 5.03 3.67
N GLY A 314 7.67 4.77 3.77
CA GLY A 314 6.82 4.85 4.96
C GLY A 314 5.93 6.08 5.02
N SER A 315 4.95 6.06 5.91
CA SER A 315 4.12 7.23 6.23
C SER A 315 4.92 8.33 6.94
N GLN A 316 4.39 9.54 6.98
CA GLN A 316 4.90 10.53 7.94
C GLN A 316 4.55 10.11 9.38
N LEU A 317 5.36 10.53 10.36
CA LEU A 317 4.96 10.42 11.77
C LEU A 317 3.85 11.43 12.05
N LYS A 318 2.89 11.04 12.87
CA LYS A 318 1.78 11.91 13.28
C LYS A 318 1.91 12.26 14.77
N PRO A 319 1.76 13.53 15.19
CA PRO A 319 1.66 13.85 16.61
C PRO A 319 0.48 13.11 17.27
N PHE A 320 0.65 12.61 18.49
CA PHE A 320 -0.43 11.90 19.21
C PHE A 320 -1.68 12.79 19.40
N SER A 321 -1.53 14.00 19.94
CA SER A 321 -2.64 14.98 20.08
C SER A 321 -2.94 15.77 18.80
N TYR A 322 -3.02 15.10 17.65
CA TYR A 322 -3.27 15.78 16.37
C TYR A 322 -4.63 16.52 16.31
N HIS A 323 -5.59 16.15 17.15
CA HIS A 323 -6.90 16.82 17.25
C HIS A 323 -6.88 18.14 18.04
N THR A 324 -5.86 18.37 18.87
CA THR A 324 -5.72 19.57 19.70
C THR A 324 -4.37 20.22 19.45
N PRO A 325 -4.16 20.88 18.29
CA PRO A 325 -2.85 21.39 17.87
C PRO A 325 -2.17 22.30 18.90
N GLU A 326 -2.93 23.04 19.68
CA GLU A 326 -2.46 23.90 20.76
C GLU A 326 -1.84 23.13 21.94
N GLN A 327 -2.15 21.84 22.10
CA GLN A 327 -1.60 20.95 23.12
C GLN A 327 -0.33 20.21 22.65
N ILE A 328 0.01 20.30 21.35
CA ILE A 328 1.17 19.63 20.78
C ILE A 328 2.46 20.32 21.26
N GLN A 329 3.25 19.57 22.04
CA GLN A 329 4.59 19.97 22.40
C GLN A 329 5.51 19.93 21.18
N GLN A 330 6.12 21.08 20.89
CA GLN A 330 6.90 21.26 19.67
C GLN A 330 8.23 20.49 19.72
N LEU A 331 8.48 19.73 18.66
CA LEU A 331 9.80 19.19 18.34
C LEU A 331 10.72 20.31 17.83
N LYS A 332 12.03 20.17 18.04
CA LYS A 332 13.02 21.05 17.40
C LYS A 332 13.87 20.26 16.42
N PHE A 333 13.86 20.66 15.16
CA PHE A 333 14.70 20.11 14.11
C PHE A 333 15.98 20.94 13.98
N GLY A 334 17.11 20.28 13.77
CA GLY A 334 18.40 20.95 13.60
C GLY A 334 19.52 19.95 13.36
N LYS A 335 20.75 20.43 13.35
CA LYS A 335 21.95 19.60 13.31
C LYS A 335 22.51 19.33 14.70
N THR A 336 23.42 18.36 14.82
CA THR A 336 24.12 18.11 16.09
C THR A 336 24.83 19.36 16.63
N SER A 337 25.41 20.18 15.75
CA SER A 337 26.03 21.46 16.10
C SER A 337 25.04 22.48 16.66
N ASP A 338 23.82 22.54 16.10
CA ASP A 338 22.80 23.52 16.51
C ASP A 338 22.37 23.33 17.97
N PHE A 339 22.50 22.10 18.47
CA PHE A 339 22.16 21.72 19.84
C PHE A 339 23.38 21.53 20.75
N ASN A 340 24.60 21.80 20.27
CA ASN A 340 25.85 21.57 20.98
C ASN A 340 25.98 20.13 21.53
N ILE A 341 25.54 19.13 20.76
CA ILE A 341 25.73 17.71 21.09
C ILE A 341 26.84 17.11 20.22
N LYS A 342 27.39 15.97 20.64
CA LYS A 342 28.46 15.31 19.86
C LYS A 342 27.95 14.94 18.46
N SER A 343 28.82 15.12 17.47
CA SER A 343 28.59 14.66 16.11
C SER A 343 28.61 13.12 16.02
N ILE A 344 28.04 12.56 14.95
CA ILE A 344 28.05 11.12 14.71
C ILE A 344 29.31 10.76 13.92
N ASN A 345 30.26 10.10 14.56
CA ASN A 345 31.57 9.75 13.99
C ASN A 345 32.30 10.96 13.38
N GLY A 346 32.24 12.12 14.05
CA GLY A 346 32.88 13.35 13.59
C GLY A 346 32.09 14.13 12.53
N VAL A 347 30.94 13.62 12.08
CA VAL A 347 30.11 14.25 11.05
C VAL A 347 28.85 14.85 11.68
N ASP A 348 28.61 16.12 11.36
CA ASP A 348 27.43 16.85 11.83
C ASP A 348 26.16 16.30 11.16
N ALA A 349 25.22 15.80 11.96
CA ALA A 349 24.06 15.03 11.49
C ALA A 349 22.75 15.81 11.72
N ASP A 350 21.77 15.61 10.84
CA ASP A 350 20.42 16.10 11.06
C ASP A 350 19.74 15.29 12.16
N VAL A 351 19.06 15.97 13.08
CA VAL A 351 18.42 15.39 14.27
C VAL A 351 17.11 16.08 14.60
N ILE A 352 16.24 15.35 15.29
CA ILE A 352 15.17 15.93 16.10
C ILE A 352 15.55 15.91 17.57
N LYS A 353 15.18 16.98 18.25
CA LYS A 353 15.17 17.07 19.70
C LYS A 353 13.74 16.82 20.19
N VAL A 354 13.55 15.69 20.85
CA VAL A 354 12.30 15.27 21.48
C VAL A 354 12.27 15.84 22.90
N PRO A 355 11.29 16.68 23.28
CA PRO A 355 11.17 17.15 24.65
C PRO A 355 10.68 16.02 25.58
N PRO A 356 10.71 16.19 26.92
CA PRO A 356 9.92 15.34 27.81
C PRO A 356 8.44 15.51 27.47
N PHE A 357 7.88 14.59 26.69
CA PHE A 357 6.47 14.62 26.32
C PHE A 357 5.59 14.39 27.56
N ASN A 358 4.55 15.21 27.71
CA ASN A 358 3.49 14.97 28.66
C ASN A 358 2.58 13.84 28.14
N PRO A 359 1.62 13.34 28.93
CA PRO A 359 0.78 12.22 28.55
C PRO A 359 -0.10 12.43 27.31
N GLN A 360 -0.24 13.68 26.85
CA GLN A 360 -0.96 14.03 25.63
C GLN A 360 -0.02 14.10 24.42
N ASN A 361 1.26 13.78 24.55
CA ASN A 361 2.22 13.93 23.47
C ASN A 361 3.03 12.66 23.22
N GLY A 362 3.46 12.52 21.97
CA GLY A 362 4.07 11.32 21.43
C GLY A 362 4.10 11.39 19.91
N LEU A 363 4.79 10.44 19.28
CA LEU A 363 4.81 10.30 17.82
C LEU A 363 4.17 8.98 17.43
N PHE A 364 3.05 9.07 16.75
CA PHE A 364 2.34 7.93 16.19
C PHE A 364 3.02 7.45 14.90
N VAL A 365 3.23 6.13 14.84
CA VAL A 365 3.84 5.42 13.71
C VAL A 365 2.77 4.58 13.03
N PHE A 366 2.48 4.89 11.77
CA PHE A 366 1.75 3.96 10.90
C PHE A 366 2.70 2.84 10.45
N THR A 367 2.30 1.59 10.67
CA THR A 367 3.16 0.42 10.41
C THR A 367 3.27 0.09 8.92
N ASN A 368 2.16 0.23 8.19
CA ASN A 368 1.99 -0.22 6.80
C ASN A 368 2.45 -1.67 6.60
N PHE A 369 2.12 -2.54 7.55
CA PHE A 369 2.42 -3.96 7.42
C PHE A 369 1.35 -4.60 6.54
N THR A 370 1.73 -5.46 5.61
CA THR A 370 0.75 -6.33 4.95
C THR A 370 0.33 -7.41 5.95
N PRO A 371 -0.97 -7.64 6.19
CA PRO A 371 -1.45 -8.71 7.07
C PRO A 371 -0.79 -10.05 6.77
N GLY A 372 -0.45 -10.78 7.83
CA GLY A 372 0.16 -12.10 7.71
C GLY A 372 -0.87 -13.17 7.38
N ILE A 373 -0.41 -14.41 7.17
CA ILE A 373 -1.27 -15.53 6.76
C ILE A 373 -2.40 -15.83 7.76
N HIS A 374 -2.37 -15.40 9.04
CA HIS A 374 -3.44 -15.72 10.00
C HIS A 374 -3.71 -14.71 11.14
N GLU A 375 -3.29 -13.45 11.10
CA GLU A 375 -3.42 -12.61 12.31
C GLU A 375 -3.71 -11.12 12.06
N GLU A 376 -4.66 -10.61 12.85
CA GLU A 376 -4.96 -9.20 13.10
C GLU A 376 -3.81 -8.45 13.80
N LEU A 377 -2.83 -9.22 14.27
CA LEU A 377 -1.73 -8.81 15.14
C LEU A 377 -0.40 -9.20 14.50
N HIS A 378 0.52 -8.25 14.38
CA HIS A 378 1.86 -8.50 13.83
C HIS A 378 2.86 -8.65 14.97
N TYR A 379 3.28 -9.89 15.21
CA TYR A 379 4.29 -10.19 16.23
C TYR A 379 5.72 -10.07 15.73
N ASN A 380 5.92 -10.13 14.42
CA ASN A 380 7.24 -10.25 13.82
C ASN A 380 7.63 -8.94 13.13
N TYR A 381 8.32 -8.07 13.85
CA TYR A 381 8.79 -6.79 13.31
C TYR A 381 10.09 -6.35 13.99
N SER A 382 10.74 -5.33 13.43
CA SER A 382 11.93 -4.73 14.03
C SER A 382 11.87 -3.21 13.98
N LEU A 383 12.21 -2.57 15.10
CA LEU A 383 12.33 -1.12 15.24
C LEU A 383 13.80 -0.77 15.48
N ILE A 384 14.36 0.10 14.65
CA ILE A 384 15.75 0.54 14.73
C ILE A 384 15.78 2.05 14.90
N MET A 385 16.57 2.55 15.84
CA MET A 385 16.66 3.97 16.16
C MET A 385 18.11 4.37 16.44
N ASP A 386 18.53 5.52 15.90
CA ASP A 386 19.78 6.18 16.26
C ASP A 386 19.47 7.28 17.28
N LEU A 387 19.92 7.07 18.53
CA LEU A 387 19.55 7.87 19.69
C LEU A 387 20.78 8.47 20.40
N TYR A 388 20.60 9.66 20.96
CA TYR A 388 21.57 10.31 21.85
C TYR A 388 20.88 10.80 23.12
N ILE A 389 21.35 10.31 24.27
CA ILE A 389 20.81 10.64 25.59
C ILE A 389 21.61 11.80 26.17
N PRO A 390 21.04 13.01 26.32
CA PRO A 390 21.77 14.14 26.88
C PRO A 390 22.00 13.95 28.40
N LEU A 391 23.02 14.61 28.94
CA LEU A 391 23.37 14.53 30.36
C LEU A 391 22.20 14.88 31.30
N LYS A 392 21.30 15.78 30.89
CA LYS A 392 20.12 16.16 31.69
C LYS A 392 19.00 15.11 31.76
N SER A 393 19.12 14.07 30.95
CA SER A 393 18.24 12.90 30.97
C SER A 393 18.90 11.72 31.68
N LYS A 394 20.08 11.92 32.29
CA LYS A 394 20.72 10.93 33.14
C LYS A 394 19.75 10.47 34.23
N ASP A 395 19.72 9.15 34.45
CA ASP A 395 18.94 8.48 35.49
C ASP A 395 17.40 8.65 35.39
N LYS A 396 16.89 9.16 34.26
CA LYS A 396 15.46 9.22 33.95
C LYS A 396 15.01 8.04 33.10
N PHE A 397 13.73 7.70 33.21
CA PHE A 397 13.07 6.82 32.24
C PHE A 397 12.76 7.59 30.97
N ILE A 398 12.97 6.95 29.82
CA ILE A 398 12.58 7.43 28.51
C ILE A 398 11.83 6.29 27.83
N SER A 399 10.50 6.40 27.75
CA SER A 399 9.69 5.50 26.93
C SER A 399 10.18 5.53 25.48
N LEU A 400 10.36 4.35 24.90
CA LEU A 400 10.73 4.17 23.49
C LEU A 400 9.52 3.79 22.64
N ILE A 401 8.69 2.87 23.15
CA ILE A 401 7.55 2.30 22.46
C ILE A 401 6.38 2.18 23.43
N GLN A 402 5.20 2.49 22.93
CA GLN A 402 3.91 2.31 23.58
C GLN A 402 2.95 1.74 22.53
N THR A 403 2.60 0.46 22.64
CA THR A 403 1.76 -0.27 21.70
C THR A 403 0.27 0.00 21.89
N ASN A 404 -0.13 0.59 23.03
CA ASN A 404 -1.45 1.16 23.19
C ASN A 404 -1.53 2.51 22.45
N PRO A 405 -2.22 2.59 21.29
CA PRO A 405 -2.25 3.80 20.48
C PRO A 405 -2.94 4.98 21.18
N GLU A 406 -3.75 4.71 22.20
CA GLU A 406 -4.47 5.70 23.00
C GLU A 406 -3.68 6.20 24.23
N ASN A 407 -2.46 5.68 24.44
CA ASN A 407 -1.60 6.03 25.58
C ASN A 407 -2.31 5.90 26.95
N LEU A 408 -3.18 4.89 27.11
CA LEU A 408 -3.99 4.70 28.33
C LEU A 408 -3.29 3.90 29.44
N ASN A 409 -2.04 3.47 29.20
CA ASN A 409 -1.26 2.70 30.15
C ASN A 409 0.23 3.03 30.04
N ASP A 410 1.01 2.43 30.93
CA ASP A 410 2.46 2.58 31.02
C ASP A 410 3.16 2.14 29.72
N GLY A 411 4.22 2.85 29.34
CA GLY A 411 5.07 2.51 28.20
C GLY A 411 5.51 1.04 28.20
N ASP A 412 5.84 0.52 27.01
CA ASP A 412 6.15 -0.89 26.82
C ASP A 412 7.64 -1.20 26.86
N LEU A 413 8.48 -0.25 26.45
CA LEU A 413 9.93 -0.41 26.57
C LEU A 413 10.58 0.92 26.85
N PHE A 414 11.50 0.94 27.82
CA PHE A 414 12.15 2.15 28.29
C PHE A 414 13.66 2.06 28.12
N ILE A 415 14.28 3.23 28.04
CA ILE A 415 15.68 3.45 28.40
C ILE A 415 15.73 3.99 29.83
N SER A 416 16.67 3.46 30.62
CA SER A 416 17.05 4.02 31.92
C SER A 416 18.55 3.81 32.17
N SER A 417 19.03 4.19 33.36
CA SER A 417 20.39 3.88 33.82
C SER A 417 20.69 2.38 33.88
N LYS A 418 19.66 1.52 33.92
CA LYS A 418 19.79 0.05 33.88
C LYS A 418 19.94 -0.50 32.45
N GLY A 419 19.74 0.31 31.42
CA GLY A 419 19.77 -0.10 30.01
C GLY A 419 18.38 -0.03 29.37
N ILE A 420 18.08 -0.99 28.49
CA ILE A 420 16.83 -1.08 27.72
C ILE A 420 15.94 -2.18 28.28
N GLY A 421 14.70 -1.87 28.67
CA GLY A 421 13.83 -2.85 29.30
C GLY A 421 12.56 -2.28 29.93
N ILE A 422 11.89 -3.13 30.70
CA ILE A 422 10.69 -2.84 31.50
C ILE A 422 10.63 -3.85 32.66
N ASN A 423 9.85 -3.58 33.72
CA ASN A 423 9.58 -4.53 34.82
C ASN A 423 10.84 -5.15 35.45
N ASN A 424 11.85 -4.30 35.71
CA ASN A 424 13.18 -4.67 36.22
C ASN A 424 14.00 -5.63 35.34
N ASN A 425 13.56 -5.91 34.11
CA ASN A 425 14.30 -6.70 33.15
C ASN A 425 14.97 -5.80 32.10
N TYR A 426 16.17 -5.30 32.44
CA TYR A 426 16.92 -4.33 31.64
C TYR A 426 18.24 -4.92 31.12
N HIS A 427 18.61 -4.54 29.90
CA HIS A 427 19.80 -5.04 29.22
C HIS A 427 20.55 -3.94 28.48
N GLY A 428 21.87 -4.04 28.41
CA GLY A 428 22.70 -3.11 27.64
C GLY A 428 22.70 -1.70 28.21
N VAL A 429 23.61 -1.44 29.15
CA VAL A 429 23.76 -0.11 29.79
C VAL A 429 24.11 0.94 28.74
N LEU A 430 23.40 2.07 28.78
CA LEU A 430 23.60 3.22 27.89
C LEU A 430 24.18 4.38 28.69
N ASN A 431 25.23 5.01 28.16
CA ASN A 431 25.82 6.19 28.76
C ASN A 431 25.21 7.46 28.17
N THR A 432 25.13 8.51 28.97
CA THR A 432 24.80 9.83 28.44
C THR A 432 25.90 10.34 27.52
N GLU A 433 25.55 11.33 26.71
CA GLU A 433 26.44 12.02 25.78
C GLU A 433 27.15 11.09 24.79
N THR A 434 26.44 10.05 24.36
CA THR A 434 26.90 9.01 23.46
C THR A 434 25.80 8.64 22.48
N TRP A 435 26.17 8.45 21.21
CA TRP A 435 25.26 7.96 20.17
C TRP A 435 25.18 6.44 20.18
N TYR A 436 23.96 5.91 20.09
CA TYR A 436 23.70 4.48 20.00
C TYR A 436 22.71 4.17 18.88
N ARG A 437 22.99 3.08 18.15
CA ARG A 437 22.01 2.43 17.29
C ARG A 437 21.36 1.34 18.11
N ILE A 438 20.11 1.55 18.49
CA ILE A 438 19.31 0.55 19.18
C ILE A 438 18.50 -0.19 18.13
N ALA A 439 18.57 -1.52 18.11
CA ALA A 439 17.65 -2.35 17.35
C ALA A 439 16.87 -3.24 18.30
N LEU A 440 15.55 -3.21 18.15
CA LEU A 440 14.58 -4.01 18.87
C LEU A 440 13.94 -4.96 17.87
N THR A 441 13.99 -6.26 18.13
CA THR A 441 13.28 -7.24 17.29
C THR A 441 12.23 -7.94 18.11
N PHE A 442 11.02 -7.96 17.58
CA PHE A 442 9.84 -8.53 18.18
C PHE A 442 9.51 -9.83 17.45
N SER A 443 9.11 -10.83 18.21
CA SER A 443 8.58 -12.12 17.74
C SER A 443 7.49 -12.56 18.70
N SER A 444 6.75 -13.61 18.37
CA SER A 444 5.73 -14.17 19.28
C SER A 444 6.27 -14.66 20.63
N THR A 445 7.59 -14.85 20.76
CA THR A 445 8.23 -15.47 21.94
C THR A 445 9.24 -14.58 22.67
N ALA A 446 9.74 -13.52 22.03
CA ALA A 446 10.77 -12.68 22.63
C ALA A 446 10.93 -11.30 21.98
N ILE A 447 11.35 -10.35 22.81
CA ILE A 447 11.90 -9.05 22.41
C ILE A 447 13.40 -9.04 22.64
N LYS A 448 14.17 -9.10 21.56
CA LYS A 448 15.64 -9.03 21.60
C LYS A 448 16.10 -7.59 21.44
N LYS A 449 17.13 -7.22 22.20
CA LYS A 449 17.74 -5.89 22.19
C LYS A 449 19.17 -5.98 21.68
N TYR A 450 19.52 -5.00 20.85
CA TYR A 450 20.85 -4.86 20.29
C TYR A 450 21.31 -3.41 20.42
N ILE A 451 22.59 -3.22 20.72
CA ILE A 451 23.26 -1.92 20.75
C ILE A 451 24.42 -1.97 19.76
N ASN A 452 24.43 -1.07 18.79
CA ASN A 452 25.47 -0.93 17.77
C ASN A 452 25.77 -2.26 17.05
N GLY A 453 24.71 -2.99 16.70
CA GLY A 453 24.79 -4.30 16.04
C GLY A 453 25.04 -5.49 16.96
N LYS A 454 25.33 -5.29 18.25
CA LYS A 454 25.64 -6.36 19.20
C LYS A 454 24.43 -6.71 20.05
N PHE A 455 24.14 -8.01 20.19
CA PHE A 455 23.11 -8.51 21.09
C PHE A 455 23.47 -8.17 22.54
N VAL A 456 22.52 -7.60 23.29
CA VAL A 456 22.72 -7.24 24.70
C VAL A 456 21.77 -7.95 25.66
N GLY A 457 20.68 -8.53 25.15
CA GLY A 457 19.75 -9.32 25.97
C GLY A 457 18.39 -9.50 25.32
N ALA A 458 17.55 -10.30 25.96
CA ALA A 458 16.20 -10.63 25.49
C ALA A 458 15.21 -10.64 26.65
N THR A 459 13.98 -10.24 26.38
CA THR A 459 12.85 -10.42 27.30
C THR A 459 11.92 -11.44 26.66
N PRO A 460 11.73 -12.62 27.26
CA PRO A 460 10.71 -13.56 26.83
C PRO A 460 9.32 -12.93 26.94
N ILE A 461 8.48 -13.18 25.95
CA ILE A 461 7.09 -12.73 25.90
C ILE A 461 6.23 -13.87 25.33
N GLU A 462 4.92 -13.82 25.55
CA GLU A 462 3.95 -14.75 24.96
C GLU A 462 2.86 -13.92 24.27
N GLY A 463 2.96 -13.75 22.94
CA GLY A 463 1.96 -13.03 22.14
C GLY A 463 1.42 -11.72 22.77
N GLY A 464 0.19 -11.33 22.42
CA GLY A 464 -0.53 -10.21 23.05
C GLY A 464 0.14 -8.85 22.93
N ARG A 465 0.24 -8.11 24.05
CA ARG A 465 0.62 -6.68 24.25
C ARG A 465 1.69 -6.08 23.33
N TRP A 466 2.58 -6.90 22.76
CA TRP A 466 3.72 -6.47 21.94
C TRP A 466 3.46 -6.52 20.44
N SER A 467 2.34 -7.11 20.03
CA SER A 467 1.88 -7.07 18.65
C SER A 467 1.48 -5.66 18.28
N VAL A 468 1.78 -5.31 17.05
CA VAL A 468 1.21 -4.12 16.42
C VAL A 468 -0.09 -4.50 15.74
N ILE A 469 -1.14 -3.73 16.00
CA ILE A 469 -2.45 -3.91 15.38
C ILE A 469 -2.30 -3.67 13.88
N ASN A 470 -2.80 -4.60 13.06
CA ASN A 470 -2.65 -4.50 11.62
C ASN A 470 -3.79 -5.14 10.80
N THR A 471 -5.05 -5.04 11.23
CA THR A 471 -6.16 -5.38 10.31
C THR A 471 -7.34 -4.42 10.47
N PHE A 472 -7.87 -4.02 9.31
CA PHE A 472 -9.12 -3.30 9.08
C PHE A 472 -10.32 -4.24 9.35
N PRO A 473 -11.46 -3.72 9.86
CA PRO A 473 -12.26 -2.64 9.27
C PRO A 473 -12.48 -1.42 10.20
N GLY A 474 -12.58 -0.21 9.64
CA GLY A 474 -13.27 0.92 10.32
C GLY A 474 -12.54 2.25 10.52
N GLY A 475 -11.28 2.42 10.11
CA GLY A 475 -10.66 3.76 10.05
C GLY A 475 -10.05 4.28 11.37
N ASP A 476 -9.66 3.42 12.31
CA ASP A 476 -8.83 3.85 13.44
C ASP A 476 -7.33 3.84 13.07
N ASP A 477 -6.55 4.72 13.72
CA ASP A 477 -5.12 4.82 13.50
C ASP A 477 -4.40 3.52 13.88
N GLN A 478 -3.91 2.79 12.88
CA GLN A 478 -3.19 1.52 13.06
C GLN A 478 -1.70 1.76 13.28
N GLY A 479 -1.20 1.36 14.44
CA GLY A 479 0.19 1.65 14.78
C GLY A 479 0.50 1.59 16.25
N PHE A 480 1.49 2.38 16.63
CA PHE A 480 1.98 2.50 17.99
C PHE A 480 2.61 3.88 18.19
N LEU A 481 2.82 4.24 19.44
CA LEU A 481 3.44 5.49 19.83
C LEU A 481 4.93 5.31 20.13
N LEU A 482 5.71 6.29 19.73
CA LEU A 482 7.08 6.50 20.13
C LEU A 482 7.16 7.63 21.13
N PHE A 483 8.02 7.47 22.13
CA PHE A 483 8.35 8.49 23.12
C PHE A 483 7.16 8.99 23.95
N ALA A 484 6.07 8.21 24.01
CA ALA A 484 4.86 8.51 24.76
C ALA A 484 4.77 7.65 26.01
N ASP A 485 4.17 8.20 27.05
CA ASP A 485 3.88 7.50 28.30
C ASP A 485 2.71 8.19 29.03
N ASP A 486 1.91 7.43 29.78
CA ASP A 486 0.70 7.93 30.45
C ASP A 486 1.01 8.68 31.76
N ASN A 487 2.14 8.37 32.40
CA ASN A 487 2.49 8.82 33.75
C ASN A 487 3.79 9.65 33.82
N LYS A 488 4.29 10.09 32.67
CA LYS A 488 5.44 11.00 32.46
C LYS A 488 6.81 10.33 32.61
N GLU A 489 6.92 9.04 32.32
CA GLU A 489 8.20 8.34 32.13
C GLU A 489 8.84 8.67 30.76
N THR A 490 8.95 9.97 30.49
CA THR A 490 9.59 10.55 29.31
C THR A 490 10.72 11.50 29.72
N ALA A 491 11.74 11.64 28.88
CA ALA A 491 12.75 12.66 29.04
C ALA A 491 13.26 13.17 27.70
N GLU A 492 14.07 14.24 27.73
CA GLU A 492 14.65 14.76 26.49
C GLU A 492 15.59 13.74 25.84
N LEU A 493 15.48 13.64 24.52
CA LEU A 493 16.22 12.71 23.67
C LEU A 493 16.53 13.41 22.34
N TYR A 494 17.64 13.05 21.70
CA TYR A 494 17.92 13.40 20.32
C TYR A 494 17.89 12.15 19.44
N VAL A 495 17.23 12.25 18.29
CA VAL A 495 17.05 11.15 17.34
C VAL A 495 17.56 11.59 15.98
N SER A 496 18.47 10.84 15.36
CA SER A 496 18.92 11.11 13.99
C SER A 496 18.23 10.24 12.96
N ALA A 497 17.78 9.03 13.35
CA ALA A 497 17.08 8.13 12.44
C ALA A 497 16.16 7.15 13.17
N ILE A 498 15.08 6.76 12.48
CA ILE A 498 14.13 5.72 12.90
C ILE A 498 13.82 4.86 11.67
N GLN A 499 13.73 3.54 11.85
CA GLN A 499 13.40 2.62 10.77
C GLN A 499 12.55 1.45 11.28
N LEU A 500 11.56 1.05 10.49
CA LEU A 500 10.66 -0.08 10.77
C LEU A 500 10.82 -1.18 9.72
N ARG A 501 10.81 -2.44 10.18
CA ARG A 501 10.84 -3.66 9.36
C ARG A 501 9.62 -4.51 9.69
N ASN A 502 8.93 -5.05 8.68
CA ASN A 502 7.79 -5.96 8.86
C ASN A 502 8.20 -7.41 9.18
N TYR A 503 9.40 -7.62 9.71
CA TYR A 503 9.90 -8.93 10.09
C TYR A 503 10.89 -8.82 11.25
N THR A 504 11.05 -9.93 11.98
CA THR A 504 12.09 -10.08 13.01
C THR A 504 13.45 -10.25 12.33
N MET A 505 14.29 -9.22 12.38
CA MET A 505 15.66 -9.30 11.86
C MET A 505 16.48 -10.30 12.67
N ASN A 506 17.36 -11.05 12.00
CA ASN A 506 18.31 -11.91 12.69
C ASN A 506 19.56 -11.14 13.15
N SER A 507 20.38 -11.77 13.99
CA SER A 507 21.57 -11.12 14.57
C SER A 507 22.60 -10.69 13.51
N ASP A 508 22.73 -11.40 12.39
CA ASP A 508 23.68 -11.06 11.33
C ASP A 508 23.22 -9.81 10.56
N GLU A 509 21.92 -9.73 10.26
CA GLU A 509 21.31 -8.55 9.65
C GLU A 509 21.52 -7.29 10.53
N ILE A 510 21.34 -7.43 11.85
CA ILE A 510 21.52 -6.34 12.80
C ILE A 510 22.99 -5.97 12.97
N LEU A 511 23.89 -6.97 13.02
CA LEU A 511 25.34 -6.73 13.07
C LEU A 511 25.80 -5.89 11.88
N ASN A 512 25.24 -6.13 10.69
CA ASN A 512 25.54 -5.37 9.47
C ASN A 512 25.07 -3.91 9.52
N LEU A 513 24.05 -3.57 10.32
CA LEU A 513 23.66 -2.17 10.52
C LEU A 513 24.75 -1.37 11.24
N ALA A 514 25.60 -2.02 12.05
CA ALA A 514 26.72 -1.42 12.76
C ALA A 514 26.34 -0.21 13.65
N ASN A 515 27.28 0.72 13.88
CA ASN A 515 27.07 1.94 14.66
C ASN A 515 26.20 2.98 13.90
N PRO A 516 25.63 3.98 14.61
CA PRO A 516 24.99 5.14 13.98
C PRO A 516 25.88 5.80 12.93
N LYS A 517 25.24 6.35 11.89
CA LYS A 517 25.89 7.13 10.83
C LYS A 517 25.15 8.45 10.66
N ALA A 518 25.86 9.51 10.30
CA ALA A 518 25.26 10.83 10.12
C ALA A 518 24.20 10.89 9.01
N ASN A 519 24.25 9.98 8.03
CA ASN A 519 23.25 9.83 6.97
C ASN A 519 22.10 8.86 7.34
N GLY A 520 22.00 8.44 8.60
CA GLY A 520 20.93 7.61 9.14
C GLY A 520 21.13 6.10 8.98
N ILE A 521 20.01 5.37 9.02
CA ILE A 521 19.97 3.90 8.90
C ILE A 521 19.80 3.54 7.40
N PRO A 522 20.65 2.67 6.84
CA PRO A 522 20.47 2.20 5.47
C PRO A 522 19.12 1.50 5.29
N ILE A 523 18.39 1.82 4.22
CA ILE A 523 17.10 1.18 3.91
C ILE A 523 17.31 -0.29 3.51
N ASN A 524 18.52 -0.69 3.06
CA ASN A 524 18.94 -2.08 2.79
C ASN A 524 18.01 -2.93 1.91
N ASN A 525 17.02 -2.33 1.23
CA ASN A 525 16.22 -3.09 0.28
C ASN A 525 17.14 -3.43 -0.92
N THR A 526 17.20 -4.70 -1.32
CA THR A 526 17.94 -5.15 -2.53
C THR A 526 17.03 -5.23 -3.75
N GLY A 527 15.78 -4.82 -3.66
CA GLY A 527 14.83 -4.94 -4.76
C GLY A 527 15.04 -3.87 -5.82
N ILE A 528 14.97 -4.24 -7.10
CA ILE A 528 15.03 -3.25 -8.18
C ILE A 528 13.66 -2.55 -8.23
N TYR A 529 13.60 -1.25 -8.01
CA TYR A 529 12.31 -0.55 -7.88
C TYR A 529 11.75 -0.04 -9.20
N ASN A 530 12.63 0.21 -10.16
CA ASN A 530 12.22 0.53 -11.52
C ASN A 530 13.06 -0.31 -12.47
N VAL A 531 12.39 -1.03 -13.35
CA VAL A 531 13.04 -1.83 -14.38
C VAL A 531 12.46 -1.39 -15.71
N LYS A 532 13.32 -1.16 -16.68
CA LYS A 532 12.94 -0.90 -18.06
C LYS A 532 13.94 -1.54 -18.99
N PHE A 533 13.47 -2.22 -20.02
CA PHE A 533 14.33 -2.72 -21.10
C PHE A 533 14.08 -1.92 -22.39
N GLU A 534 15.11 -1.80 -23.23
CA GLU A 534 14.91 -1.33 -24.61
C GLU A 534 13.94 -2.26 -25.34
N ASP A 535 13.06 -1.67 -26.14
CA ASP A 535 12.03 -2.37 -26.93
C ASP A 535 10.96 -3.15 -26.13
N GLU A 536 10.87 -2.95 -24.81
CA GLU A 536 9.71 -3.43 -24.06
C GLU A 536 8.44 -2.70 -24.51
N ILE A 537 7.36 -3.44 -24.69
CA ILE A 537 6.07 -2.90 -25.16
C ILE A 537 5.06 -2.69 -24.04
N LYS A 538 5.39 -3.17 -22.85
CA LYS A 538 4.68 -2.92 -21.60
C LYS A 538 5.72 -2.64 -20.53
N PRO A 539 5.43 -1.76 -19.55
CA PRO A 539 6.32 -1.57 -18.41
C PRO A 539 6.67 -2.91 -17.77
N SER A 540 7.96 -3.15 -17.55
CA SER A 540 8.42 -4.38 -16.89
C SER A 540 7.79 -4.54 -15.51
N ILE A 541 7.38 -5.77 -15.20
CA ILE A 541 6.74 -6.12 -13.93
C ILE A 541 7.78 -6.71 -13.00
N VAL A 542 8.01 -6.05 -11.87
CA VAL A 542 8.90 -6.56 -10.82
C VAL A 542 8.08 -7.31 -9.78
N ASN A 543 8.24 -8.63 -9.73
CA ASN A 543 7.70 -9.48 -8.69
C ASN A 543 8.70 -9.59 -7.54
N PHE A 544 8.50 -8.78 -6.51
CA PHE A 544 9.34 -8.75 -5.31
C PHE A 544 9.25 -10.02 -4.45
N HIS A 545 8.15 -10.78 -4.58
CA HIS A 545 7.91 -11.99 -3.80
C HIS A 545 8.74 -13.18 -4.32
N SER A 546 8.76 -13.35 -5.64
CA SER A 546 9.52 -14.43 -6.30
C SER A 546 10.91 -14.01 -6.79
N ASN A 547 11.26 -12.73 -6.64
CA ASN A 547 12.41 -12.10 -7.30
C ASN A 547 12.38 -12.37 -8.82
N GLU A 548 11.26 -12.06 -9.46
CA GLU A 548 11.11 -12.22 -10.92
C GLU A 548 10.87 -10.86 -11.57
N ILE A 549 11.42 -10.67 -12.76
CA ILE A 549 11.19 -9.50 -13.61
C ILE A 549 10.52 -10.03 -14.87
N LEU A 550 9.25 -9.71 -15.06
CA LEU A 550 8.54 -10.02 -16.30
C LEU A 550 8.75 -8.87 -17.28
N VAL A 551 9.22 -9.20 -18.48
CA VAL A 551 9.44 -8.23 -19.56
C VAL A 551 8.69 -8.71 -20.78
N THR A 552 7.86 -7.84 -21.35
CA THR A 552 7.07 -8.15 -22.55
C THR A 552 7.71 -7.48 -23.76
N PHE A 553 8.04 -8.28 -24.76
CA PHE A 553 8.59 -7.84 -26.05
C PHE A 553 7.63 -8.14 -27.21
N GLN A 554 7.82 -7.48 -28.35
CA GLN A 554 7.22 -7.94 -29.60
C GLN A 554 7.84 -9.29 -29.99
N LYS A 555 7.08 -10.14 -30.68
CA LYS A 555 7.53 -11.47 -31.11
C LYS A 555 8.85 -11.46 -31.90
N GLU A 556 9.11 -10.40 -32.67
CA GLU A 556 10.32 -10.25 -33.50
C GLU A 556 11.49 -9.54 -32.82
N THR A 557 11.40 -9.16 -31.54
CA THR A 557 12.48 -8.44 -30.85
C THR A 557 13.76 -9.28 -30.75
N ASP A 558 14.90 -8.70 -31.16
CA ASP A 558 16.21 -9.35 -31.01
C ASP A 558 16.74 -9.21 -29.57
N LEU A 559 16.66 -10.30 -28.82
CA LEU A 559 17.11 -10.39 -27.43
C LEU A 559 18.63 -10.48 -27.26
N SER A 560 19.40 -10.51 -28.35
CA SER A 560 20.85 -10.69 -28.29
C SER A 560 21.62 -9.53 -27.64
N ASN A 561 21.00 -8.35 -27.58
CA ASN A 561 21.70 -7.12 -27.21
C ASN A 561 20.78 -6.05 -26.63
N ILE A 562 19.95 -6.44 -25.65
CA ILE A 562 19.01 -5.53 -25.00
C ILE A 562 19.72 -4.73 -23.91
N THR A 563 19.43 -3.43 -23.84
CA THR A 563 19.86 -2.59 -22.73
C THR A 563 18.79 -2.58 -21.64
N GLY A 564 19.18 -2.87 -20.40
CA GLY A 564 18.31 -2.76 -19.23
C GLY A 564 18.68 -1.58 -18.35
N TYR A 565 17.68 -0.82 -17.93
CA TYR A 565 17.78 0.28 -16.98
C TYR A 565 17.13 -0.16 -15.67
N PHE A 566 17.90 -0.09 -14.61
CA PHE A 566 17.50 -0.48 -13.27
C PHE A 566 17.66 0.70 -12.31
N THR A 567 16.59 1.07 -11.61
CA THR A 567 16.68 1.95 -10.45
C THR A 567 16.85 1.07 -9.22
N LEU A 568 18.08 1.08 -8.72
CA LEU A 568 18.41 0.41 -7.49
C LEU A 568 18.07 1.31 -6.29
N PRO A 569 17.50 0.76 -5.23
CA PRO A 569 17.24 1.47 -3.99
C PRO A 569 18.56 1.85 -3.35
N TYR A 570 18.60 3.07 -2.80
CA TYR A 570 19.59 3.55 -1.83
C TYR A 570 20.87 2.70 -1.70
N LYS A 571 21.87 3.00 -2.54
CA LYS A 571 23.23 2.40 -2.55
C LYS A 571 23.31 0.87 -2.75
N ALA A 572 22.23 0.21 -3.17
CA ALA A 572 22.31 -1.14 -3.70
C ALA A 572 23.09 -1.14 -5.03
N ASN A 573 23.84 -2.21 -5.26
CA ASN A 573 24.58 -2.46 -6.50
C ASN A 573 24.03 -3.73 -7.15
N ALA A 574 23.89 -3.73 -8.46
CA ALA A 574 23.58 -4.94 -9.22
C ALA A 574 24.86 -5.45 -9.89
N THR A 575 24.93 -6.76 -10.11
CA THR A 575 25.97 -7.39 -10.93
C THR A 575 25.90 -6.95 -12.39
N ILE A 576 24.73 -6.51 -12.84
CA ILE A 576 24.52 -5.83 -14.11
C ILE A 576 24.38 -4.33 -13.82
N THR A 577 25.22 -3.50 -14.44
CA THR A 577 25.12 -2.04 -14.27
C THR A 577 23.92 -1.52 -15.05
N SER A 578 23.13 -0.63 -14.44
CA SER A 578 22.02 0.05 -15.14
C SER A 578 22.51 0.73 -16.43
N GLY A 579 21.81 0.54 -17.54
CA GLY A 579 22.21 1.00 -18.88
C GLY A 579 23.23 0.10 -19.57
N SER A 580 23.51 -1.11 -19.07
CA SER A 580 24.38 -2.08 -19.74
C SER A 580 23.62 -2.92 -20.76
N LYS A 581 24.32 -3.28 -21.83
CA LYS A 581 23.86 -4.26 -22.82
C LYS A 581 24.12 -5.68 -22.34
N PHE A 582 23.15 -6.56 -22.52
CA PHE A 582 23.29 -7.99 -22.23
C PHE A 582 22.43 -8.85 -23.18
N ASP A 583 22.86 -10.09 -23.38
CA ASP A 583 22.14 -11.06 -24.20
C ASP A 583 21.11 -11.79 -23.32
N LEU A 584 19.83 -11.40 -23.41
CA LEU A 584 18.73 -11.99 -22.65
C LEU A 584 18.47 -13.46 -22.99
N ARG A 585 19.07 -13.99 -24.08
CA ARG A 585 19.04 -15.44 -24.38
C ARG A 585 19.94 -16.22 -23.43
N THR A 586 20.94 -15.57 -22.82
CA THR A 586 21.93 -16.21 -21.94
C THR A 586 21.91 -15.65 -20.52
N VAL A 587 21.61 -14.37 -20.35
CA VAL A 587 21.50 -13.69 -19.05
C VAL A 587 20.03 -13.63 -18.67
N GLN A 588 19.60 -14.61 -17.88
CA GLN A 588 18.22 -14.68 -17.35
C GLN A 588 18.17 -14.34 -15.86
N THR A 589 19.27 -13.90 -15.26
CA THR A 589 19.30 -13.51 -13.85
C THR A 589 20.13 -12.25 -13.61
N ILE A 590 19.71 -11.47 -12.62
CA ILE A 590 20.41 -10.30 -12.09
C ILE A 590 20.66 -10.56 -10.62
N GLU A 591 21.93 -10.61 -10.19
CA GLU A 591 22.24 -10.60 -8.76
C GLU A 591 22.27 -9.15 -8.28
N VAL A 592 21.46 -8.83 -7.26
CA VAL A 592 21.41 -7.51 -6.63
C VAL A 592 21.93 -7.61 -5.21
N THR A 593 22.77 -6.67 -4.83
CA THR A 593 23.51 -6.64 -3.56
C THR A 593 23.24 -5.33 -2.82
N SER A 594 22.91 -5.39 -1.53
CA SER A 594 22.67 -4.17 -0.71
C SER A 594 23.97 -3.49 -0.28
N GLU A 595 23.86 -2.24 0.20
CA GLU A 595 24.97 -1.53 0.84
C GLU A 595 25.49 -2.37 2.03
N GLY A 596 26.76 -2.78 1.98
CA GLY A 596 27.37 -3.69 2.96
C GLY A 596 27.69 -5.10 2.43
N LYS A 597 27.29 -5.42 1.19
CA LYS A 597 27.63 -6.66 0.45
C LYS A 597 27.25 -7.99 1.10
N SER A 598 26.47 -7.99 2.18
CA SER A 598 26.15 -9.20 2.95
C SER A 598 24.90 -9.93 2.47
N GLN A 599 23.94 -9.23 1.85
CA GLN A 599 22.76 -9.84 1.23
C GLN A 599 22.81 -9.72 -0.28
N LYS A 600 22.66 -10.87 -0.94
CA LYS A 600 22.57 -11.03 -2.39
C LYS A 600 21.22 -11.64 -2.73
N THR A 601 20.51 -11.03 -3.66
CA THR A 601 19.22 -11.53 -4.16
C THR A 601 19.34 -11.79 -5.65
N LEU A 602 18.98 -13.00 -6.09
CA LEU A 602 18.94 -13.36 -7.51
C LEU A 602 17.55 -13.06 -8.05
N TRP A 603 17.49 -12.16 -9.04
CA TRP A 603 16.29 -11.79 -9.77
C TRP A 603 16.25 -12.51 -11.10
N LYS A 604 15.21 -13.31 -11.37
CA LYS A 604 15.05 -13.99 -12.66
C LYS A 604 14.33 -13.08 -13.65
N ILE A 605 14.91 -12.89 -14.83
CA ILE A 605 14.27 -12.19 -15.95
C ILE A 605 13.47 -13.22 -16.75
N LYS A 606 12.16 -13.02 -16.85
CA LYS A 606 11.26 -13.81 -17.68
C LYS A 606 10.79 -12.95 -18.84
N THR A 607 11.04 -13.43 -20.05
CA THR A 607 10.58 -12.79 -21.28
C THR A 607 9.27 -13.40 -21.73
N GLU A 608 8.27 -12.57 -21.97
CA GLU A 608 7.02 -12.93 -22.62
C GLU A 608 6.95 -12.24 -23.98
N TYR A 609 6.35 -12.91 -24.96
CA TYR A 609 6.21 -12.40 -26.31
C TYR A 609 4.74 -12.13 -26.59
N HIS A 610 4.48 -10.98 -27.21
CA HIS A 610 3.14 -10.57 -27.64
C HIS A 610 3.00 -10.56 -29.15
#